data_AF-A0A0B0ESB6-F1
#
_entry.id   AF-A0A0B0ESB6-F1
#
_cell.length_a   1.000
_cell.length_b   1.000
_cell.length_c   1.000
_cell.angle_alpha   90.00
_cell.angle_beta   90.00
_cell.angle_gamma   90.00
#
_symmetry.space_group_name_H-M   'P 1'
#
loop_
_entity.id
_entity.type
_entity.pdbx_description
1 polymer ?
#
loop_
_entity_poly.entity_id
_entity_poly.type
_entity_poly.pdbx_seq_one_letter_code
_entity_poly.pdbx_strand_id
1 'polypeptide(L)' 'MNIRYKDYDLDAAPAKSYDKDEWMTSVHINKLSSDGYKTKAFYCKEIFDTKEEADDHSMILGKQIVDGEHPDFKIDF' A
#
# COMPACT_ATOMS: atom_id res chain seq x y z
N MET A 1 -6.18 5.10 4.69
CA MET A 1 -5.43 5.89 5.71
C MET A 1 -4.20 6.50 5.06
N ASN A 2 -3.82 7.76 5.31
CA ASN A 2 -2.62 8.36 4.70
C ASN A 2 -1.60 8.82 5.74
N ILE A 3 -0.34 8.44 5.56
CA ILE A 3 0.78 8.88 6.41
C ILE A 3 2.01 9.24 5.58
N ARG A 4 2.79 10.20 6.08
CA ARG A 4 4.17 10.42 5.61
C ARG A 4 5.07 9.35 6.23
N TYR A 5 5.81 8.62 5.41
CA TYR A 5 6.80 7.65 5.85
C TYR A 5 8.11 7.85 5.07
N LYS A 6 9.15 8.34 5.77
CA LYS A 6 10.39 8.80 5.15
C LYS A 6 10.10 9.85 4.05
N ASP A 7 10.64 9.63 2.85
CA ASP A 7 10.45 10.52 1.70
C ASP A 7 9.17 10.23 0.88
N TYR A 8 8.33 9.32 1.36
CA TYR A 8 7.15 8.83 0.67
C TYR A 8 5.86 9.14 1.42
N ASP A 9 4.75 9.29 0.69
CA ASP A 9 3.41 9.29 1.26
C ASP A 9 2.75 7.93 1.01
N LEU A 10 2.41 7.24 2.08
CA LEU A 10 1.72 5.96 2.04
C LEU A 10 0.23 6.21 2.18
N ASP A 11 -0.55 5.70 1.23
CA ASP A 11 -2.00 5.75 1.25
C ASP A 11 -2.58 4.33 1.19
N ALA A 12 -3.11 3.85 2.31
CA ALA A 12 -3.82 2.58 2.37
C ALA A 12 -5.13 2.73 1.61
N ALA A 13 -5.30 1.85 0.63
CA ALA A 13 -6.43 1.80 -0.26
C ALA A 13 -6.91 0.35 -0.37
N PRO A 14 -7.33 -0.30 0.74
CA PRO A 14 -7.77 -1.68 0.71
C PRO A 14 -8.97 -1.83 -0.22
N ALA A 15 -8.93 -2.88 -1.04
CA ALA A 15 -9.94 -3.13 -2.06
C ALA A 15 -10.90 -4.22 -1.59
N LYS A 16 -12.20 -3.95 -1.63
CA LYS A 16 -13.21 -4.98 -1.34
C LYS A 16 -13.41 -5.86 -2.56
N SER A 17 -13.42 -7.17 -2.39
CA SER A 17 -13.81 -8.11 -3.44
C SER A 17 -15.28 -7.89 -3.81
N TYR A 18 -15.60 -7.95 -5.11
CA TYR A 18 -16.98 -7.76 -5.58
C TYR A 18 -17.89 -8.94 -5.21
N ASP A 19 -17.34 -10.16 -5.23
CA ASP A 19 -18.11 -11.40 -5.08
C ASP A 19 -18.08 -11.96 -3.66
N LYS A 20 -17.21 -11.41 -2.81
CA LYS A 20 -16.97 -11.90 -1.45
C LYS A 20 -16.90 -10.73 -0.49
N ASP A 21 -17.39 -10.92 0.73
CA ASP A 21 -17.25 -9.92 1.81
C ASP A 21 -15.83 -9.90 2.39
N GLU A 22 -14.83 -9.88 1.51
CA GLU A 22 -13.40 -9.97 1.83
C GLU A 22 -12.71 -8.68 1.38
N TRP A 23 -11.75 -8.21 2.18
CA TRP A 23 -10.92 -7.03 1.92
C TRP A 23 -9.51 -7.45 1.58
N MET A 24 -8.93 -6.84 0.55
CA MET A 24 -7.56 -7.09 0.11
C MET A 24 -6.65 -5.93 0.46
N THR A 25 -5.42 -6.25 0.86
CA THR A 25 -4.37 -5.29 1.12
C THR A 25 -3.93 -4.57 -0.14
N SER A 26 -3.93 -3.24 -0.09
CA SER A 26 -3.47 -2.39 -1.19
C SER A 26 -2.96 -1.06 -0.65
N VAL A 27 -1.79 -0.64 -1.15
CA VAL A 27 -1.15 0.62 -0.77
C VAL A 27 -0.69 1.38 -2.00
N HIS A 28 -1.02 2.67 -2.04
CA HIS A 28 -0.40 3.60 -2.96
C HIS A 28 0.78 4.26 -2.27
N ILE A 29 1.96 4.10 -2.86
CA ILE A 29 3.16 4.78 -2.41
C ILE A 29 3.43 5.93 -3.36
N ASN A 30 3.60 7.11 -2.80
CA ASN A 30 3.75 8.32 -3.57
C ASN A 30 5.05 9.03 -3.23
N LYS A 31 5.67 9.67 -4.21
CA LYS A 31 6.87 10.49 -4.05
C LYS A 31 6.75 11.77 -4.85
N LEU A 32 6.97 12.91 -4.20
CA LEU A 32 7.15 14.18 -4.88
C LEU A 32 8.54 14.19 -5.54
N SER A 33 8.58 14.46 -6.84
CA SER A 33 9.79 14.64 -7.63
C SER A 33 9.76 15.98 -8.38
N SER A 34 10.87 16.36 -9.02
CA SER A 34 10.95 17.58 -9.85
C SER A 34 9.88 17.59 -10.95
N ASP A 35 9.51 16.42 -11.45
CA ASP A 35 8.60 16.23 -12.57
C ASP A 35 7.14 16.05 -12.09
N GLY A 36 6.90 16.28 -10.80
CA GLY A 36 5.59 16.14 -10.15
C GLY A 36 5.50 14.92 -9.24
N TYR A 37 4.26 14.60 -8.87
CA TYR A 37 3.94 13.54 -7.94
C TYR A 37 3.89 12.19 -8.67
N LYS A 38 4.78 11.27 -8.29
CA LYS A 38 4.79 9.90 -8.82
C LYS A 38 4.04 8.99 -7.85
N THR A 39 3.16 8.16 -8.37
CA THR A 39 2.36 7.20 -7.60
C THR A 39 2.58 5.79 -8.13
N LYS A 40 2.80 4.83 -7.22
CA LYS A 40 2.80 3.40 -7.54
C LYS A 40 1.86 2.65 -6.60
N ALA A 41 0.99 1.82 -7.18
CA ALA A 41 0.08 0.98 -6.44
C ALA A 41 0.66 -0.43 -6.27
N PHE A 42 0.52 -0.98 -5.07
CA PHE A 42 0.93 -2.34 -4.74
C PHE A 42 -0.24 -3.10 -4.14
N TYR A 43 -0.39 -4.36 -4.53
CA TYR A 43 -1.52 -5.21 -4.17
C TYR A 43 -1.01 -6.54 -3.64
N CYS A 44 -1.52 -6.98 -2.49
CA CYS A 44 -1.28 -8.31 -1.96
C CYS A 44 -2.52 -9.20 -2.10
N LYS A 45 -2.30 -10.51 -2.18
CA LYS A 45 -3.38 -11.50 -2.28
C LYS A 45 -3.98 -11.90 -0.93
N GLU A 46 -3.44 -11.36 0.16
CA GLU A 46 -3.99 -11.57 1.49
C GLU A 46 -5.40 -10.98 1.57
N ILE A 47 -6.29 -11.74 2.20
CA ILE A 47 -7.70 -11.41 2.36
C ILE A 47 -8.02 -11.29 3.85
N PHE A 48 -8.85 -10.31 4.19
CA PHE A 48 -9.25 -9.98 5.56
C PHE A 48 -10.77 -9.84 5.63
N ASP A 49 -11.33 -10.16 6.79
CA ASP A 49 -12.77 -10.05 7.03
C ASP A 49 -13.20 -8.59 7.19
N THR A 50 -12.27 -7.74 7.67
CA THR A 50 -12.57 -6.33 7.93
C THR A 50 -11.70 -5.38 7.11
N LYS A 51 -12.27 -4.20 6.83
CA LYS A 51 -11.52 -3.10 6.20
C LYS A 51 -10.37 -2.63 7.09
N GLU A 52 -10.58 -2.61 8.40
CA GLU A 52 -9.60 -2.11 9.39
C GLU A 52 -8.33 -2.96 9.38
N GLU A 53 -8.48 -4.29 9.41
CA GLU A 53 -7.34 -5.21 9.26
C GLU A 53 -6.62 -5.02 7.91
N ALA A 54 -7.38 -4.90 6.82
CA ALA A 54 -6.78 -4.68 5.50
C ALA A 54 -6.06 -3.31 5.41
N ASP A 55 -6.57 -2.27 6.06
CA ASP A 55 -5.93 -0.94 6.16
C ASP A 55 -4.60 -1.03 6.93
N ASP A 56 -4.58 -1.68 8.10
CA ASP A 56 -3.38 -1.87 8.92
C ASP A 56 -2.30 -2.68 8.17
N HIS A 57 -2.71 -3.78 7.52
CA HIS A 57 -1.81 -4.58 6.70
C HIS A 57 -1.31 -3.81 5.47
N SER A 58 -2.11 -2.90 4.90
CA SER A 58 -1.68 -2.04 3.79
C SER A 58 -0.60 -1.04 4.22
N MET A 59 -0.68 -0.54 5.44
CA MET A 59 0.35 0.31 6.03
C MET A 59 1.65 -0.46 6.29
N ILE A 60 1.55 -1.69 6.81
CA ILE A 60 2.71 -2.55 7.04
C ILE A 60 3.39 -2.88 5.71
N LEU A 61 2.63 -3.27 4.69
CA LEU A 61 3.11 -3.53 3.35
C LEU A 61 3.87 -2.33 2.78
N GLY A 62 3.28 -1.12 2.88
CA GLY A 62 3.91 0.11 2.39
C GLY A 62 5.26 0.38 3.01
N LYS A 63 5.41 0.15 4.33
CA LYS A 63 6.68 0.31 5.05
C LYS A 63 7.71 -0.72 4.60
N GLN A 64 7.33 -2.00 4.50
CA GLN A 64 8.23 -3.07 4.03
C GLN A 64 8.75 -2.81 2.61
N ILE A 65 7.91 -2.29 1.72
CA ILE A 65 8.31 -1.94 0.34
C ILE A 65 9.29 -0.77 0.34
N VAL A 66 9.01 0.28 1.11
CA VAL A 66 9.89 1.46 1.25
C VAL A 66 11.25 1.07 1.86
N ASP A 67 11.25 0.12 2.80
CA ASP A 67 12.45 -0.34 3.49
C ASP A 67 13.25 -1.35 2.66
N GLY A 68 12.69 -1.85 1.55
CA GLY A 68 13.31 -2.86 0.71
C GLY A 68 13.30 -4.27 1.33
N GLU A 69 12.44 -4.49 2.31
CA GLU A 69 12.30 -5.75 3.06
C GLU A 69 11.30 -6.71 2.41
N HIS A 70 10.39 -6.19 1.57
CA HIS A 70 9.42 -7.03 0.89
C HIS A 70 10.10 -7.90 -0.18
N PRO A 71 9.90 -9.23 -0.20
CA PRO A 71 10.62 -10.13 -1.10
C PRO A 71 10.32 -9.89 -2.58
N ASP A 72 9.05 -9.60 -2.88
CA ASP A 72 8.56 -9.51 -4.26
C ASP A 72 8.37 -8.09 -4.79
N PHE A 73 8.35 -7.10 -3.90
CA PHE A 73 7.99 -5.73 -4.25
C PHE A 73 9.15 -4.79 -4.01
N LYS A 74 9.43 -3.96 -5.02
CA LYS A 74 10.45 -2.94 -4.97
C LYS A 74 9.87 -1.63 -5.44
N ILE A 75 10.26 -0.56 -4.77
CA ILE A 75 9.92 0.79 -5.17
C ILE A 75 11.05 1.39 -6.00
N ASP A 76 10.77 1.66 -7.25
CA ASP A 76 11.71 2.26 -8.21
C ASP A 76 10.96 3.33 -9.01
N PHE A 77 11.35 4.60 -8.91
CA PHE A 77 10.58 5.74 -9.42
C PHE A 77 11.29 6.53 -10.51
#